data_AF-A0A9P6XST8-F1
#
_entry.id   AF-A0A9P6XST8-F1
#
_cell.length_a   1.000
_cell.length_b   1.000
_cell.length_c   1.000
_cell.angle_alpha   90.00
_cell.angle_beta   90.00
_cell.angle_gamma   90.00
#
_symmetry.space_group_name_H-M   'P 1'
#
loop_
_entity.id
_entity.type
_entity.pdbx_description
1 polymer ?
#
loop_
_entity_poly.entity_id
_entity_poly.type
_entity_poly.pdbx_seq_one_letter_code
_entity_poly.pdbx_strand_id
1 'polypeptide(L)'
;MDLSLNLKGVVAQQLIPSPDGRSRKVAMEILLGTPLVQDYIRDGEIHKLKEVMKDSVQLGMKTFDQSLFELYQAGEISYEDALRYADSQNEVRLRIKLSQGGDARTLSQGLDGVEISEIR
;
A
#
# COMPACT_ATOMS: atom_id res chain seq x y z
N MET A 1 -25.84 5.20 -0.33
CA MET A 1 -26.18 4.32 0.80
C MET A 1 -26.23 2.84 0.42
N ASP A 2 -26.66 2.46 -0.79
CA ASP A 2 -26.76 1.02 -1.14
C ASP A 2 -25.42 0.27 -1.14
N LEU A 3 -24.31 0.96 -1.47
CA LEU A 3 -22.99 0.35 -1.48
C LEU A 3 -22.56 -0.12 -0.08
N SER A 4 -22.77 0.65 0.98
CA SER A 4 -22.35 0.25 2.33
C SER A 4 -23.12 -0.98 2.84
N LEU A 5 -24.38 -1.14 2.46
CA LEU A 5 -25.18 -2.29 2.91
C LEU A 5 -24.85 -3.59 2.16
N ASN A 6 -24.44 -3.47 0.90
CA ASN A 6 -24.26 -4.62 0.01
C ASN A 6 -22.79 -5.02 -0.23
N LEU A 7 -21.83 -4.13 0.08
CA LEU A 7 -20.42 -4.41 -0.13
C LEU A 7 -19.94 -5.54 0.78
N LYS A 8 -19.42 -6.61 0.17
CA LYS A 8 -18.72 -7.70 0.86
C LYS A 8 -17.21 -7.51 0.90
N GLY A 9 -16.67 -6.88 -0.13
CA GLY A 9 -15.27 -6.51 -0.21
C GLY A 9 -14.92 -5.99 -1.60
N VAL A 10 -13.74 -5.40 -1.71
CA VAL A 10 -13.13 -4.93 -2.94
C VAL A 10 -11.77 -5.60 -3.07
N VAL A 11 -11.50 -6.15 -4.25
CA VAL A 11 -10.18 -6.64 -4.62
C VAL A 11 -9.71 -5.82 -5.81
N ALA A 12 -8.64 -5.05 -5.60
CA ALA A 12 -7.98 -4.30 -6.66
C ALA A 12 -6.63 -4.95 -6.97
N GLN A 13 -6.26 -4.94 -8.24
CA GLN A 13 -5.05 -5.62 -8.73
C GLN A 13 -4.26 -4.70 -9.65
N GLN A 14 -2.95 -4.76 -9.53
CA GLN A 14 -2.02 -4.07 -10.41
C GLN A 14 -0.90 -5.00 -10.84
N LEU A 15 -0.61 -5.04 -12.14
CA LEU A 15 0.43 -5.90 -12.70
C LEU A 15 1.74 -5.14 -12.82
N ILE A 16 2.73 -5.55 -12.03
CA ILE A 16 4.05 -4.94 -11.95
C ILE A 16 5.04 -5.80 -12.76
N PRO A 17 5.88 -5.22 -13.63
CA PRO A 17 6.89 -6.00 -14.34
C PRO A 17 7.86 -6.69 -13.37
N SER A 18 8.26 -7.92 -13.70
CA SER A 18 9.39 -8.56 -13.01
C SER A 18 10.71 -7.85 -13.38
N PRO A 19 11.77 -7.95 -12.54
CA PRO A 19 13.04 -7.28 -12.81
C PRO A 19 13.69 -7.65 -14.16
N ASP A 20 13.43 -8.86 -14.66
CA ASP A 20 13.92 -9.34 -15.96
C ASP A 20 13.04 -8.91 -17.15
N GLY A 21 11.89 -8.26 -16.88
CA GLY A 21 10.92 -7.82 -17.88
C GLY A 21 10.13 -8.93 -18.58
N ARG A 22 10.31 -10.20 -18.20
CA ARG A 22 9.70 -11.36 -18.90
C ARG A 22 8.33 -11.75 -18.38
N SER A 23 7.99 -11.33 -17.15
CA SER A 23 6.74 -11.66 -16.50
C SER A 23 6.16 -10.45 -15.78
N ARG A 24 4.97 -10.63 -15.19
CA ARG A 24 4.37 -9.64 -14.30
C ARG A 24 3.91 -10.29 -13.01
N LYS A 25 3.99 -9.52 -11.93
CA LYS A 25 3.61 -9.92 -10.58
C LYS A 25 2.41 -9.08 -10.16
N VAL A 26 1.46 -9.71 -9.49
CA VAL A 26 0.22 -9.05 -9.07
C VAL A 26 0.46 -8.41 -7.71
N ALA A 27 0.42 -7.07 -7.65
CA ALA A 27 0.19 -6.36 -6.40
C ALA A 27 -1.32 -6.31 -6.16
N MET A 28 -1.76 -6.67 -4.94
CA MET A 28 -3.18 -6.75 -4.59
C MET A 28 -3.50 -5.81 -3.43
N GLU A 29 -4.63 -5.11 -3.55
CA GLU A 29 -5.29 -4.44 -2.44
C GLU A 29 -6.63 -5.13 -2.17
N ILE A 30 -6.90 -5.41 -0.89
CA ILE A 30 -8.06 -6.14 -0.42
C ILE A 30 -8.69 -5.35 0.73
N LEU A 31 -9.89 -4.83 0.48
CA LEU A 31 -10.76 -4.22 1.47
C LEU A 31 -11.92 -5.18 1.75
N LEU A 32 -12.17 -5.53 3.01
CA LEU A 32 -13.34 -6.34 3.38
C LEU A 32 -14.47 -5.46 3.92
N GLY A 33 -15.71 -5.77 3.57
CA GLY A 33 -16.91 -5.05 3.99
C GLY A 33 -17.31 -5.36 5.44
N THR A 34 -16.43 -5.07 6.39
CA THR A 34 -16.73 -5.19 7.83
C THR A 34 -17.74 -4.11 8.26
N PRO A 35 -18.46 -4.28 9.39
CA PRO A 35 -19.41 -3.27 9.87
C PRO A 35 -18.81 -1.86 9.95
N LEU A 36 -17.57 -1.74 10.42
CA LEU A 36 -16.85 -0.45 10.49
C LEU A 36 -16.60 0.16 9.10
N VAL A 37 -16.21 -0.65 8.11
CA VAL A 37 -16.02 -0.19 6.73
C VAL A 37 -17.36 0.27 6.14
N GLN A 38 -18.44 -0.45 6.43
CA GLN A 38 -19.79 -0.08 5.98
C GLN A 38 -20.23 1.26 6.59
N ASP A 39 -19.94 1.49 7.87
CA ASP A 39 -20.21 2.75 8.55
C ASP A 39 -19.44 3.91 7.90
N TYR A 40 -18.12 3.76 7.70
CA TYR A 40 -17.33 4.79 7.03
C TYR A 40 -17.77 5.08 5.60
N ILE A 41 -18.21 4.08 4.83
CA ILE A 41 -18.76 4.31 3.48
C ILE A 41 -20.10 5.05 3.57
N ARG A 42 -20.96 4.70 4.53
CA ARG A 42 -22.27 5.32 4.72
C ARG A 42 -22.15 6.79 5.10
N ASP A 43 -21.20 7.11 5.95
CA ASP A 43 -20.99 8.44 6.51
C ASP A 43 -20.07 9.30 5.62
N GLY A 44 -19.57 8.74 4.50
CA GLY A 44 -18.73 9.43 3.53
C GLY A 44 -17.25 9.58 3.96
N GLU A 45 -16.86 8.93 5.05
CA GLU A 45 -15.52 9.00 5.65
C GLU A 45 -14.52 8.04 4.97
N ILE A 46 -14.50 8.01 3.64
CA ILE A 46 -13.72 7.05 2.82
C ILE A 46 -12.21 7.14 3.12
N HIS A 47 -11.72 8.34 3.47
CA HIS A 47 -10.32 8.56 3.84
C HIS A 47 -9.84 7.69 5.02
N LYS A 48 -10.75 7.24 5.89
CA LYS A 48 -10.41 6.36 7.03
C LYS A 48 -10.18 4.91 6.62
N LEU A 49 -10.65 4.49 5.44
CA LEU A 49 -10.57 3.09 4.99
C LEU A 49 -9.12 2.61 4.84
N LYS A 50 -8.20 3.49 4.43
CA LYS A 50 -6.78 3.10 4.27
C LYS A 50 -6.17 2.67 5.60
N GLU A 51 -6.44 3.41 6.67
CA GLU A 51 -5.94 3.07 8.01
C GLU A 51 -6.56 1.78 8.54
N VAL A 52 -7.88 1.61 8.36
CA VAL A 52 -8.56 0.35 8.71
C VAL A 52 -7.91 -0.85 8.04
N MET A 53 -7.58 -0.74 6.74
CA MET A 53 -6.90 -1.83 6.03
C MET A 53 -5.51 -2.12 6.59
N LYS A 54 -4.74 -1.09 6.96
CA LYS A 54 -3.39 -1.25 7.53
C LYS A 54 -3.43 -2.00 8.86
N ASP A 55 -4.44 -1.73 9.69
CA ASP A 55 -4.59 -2.37 10.99
C ASP A 55 -5.23 -3.77 10.90
N SER A 56 -5.99 -4.03 9.85
CA SER A 56 -6.81 -5.24 9.69
C SER A 56 -6.14 -6.35 8.87
N VAL A 57 -4.80 -6.40 8.82
CA VAL A 57 -4.05 -7.42 8.04
C VAL A 57 -4.41 -8.84 8.49
N GLN A 58 -4.61 -9.06 9.80
CA GLN A 58 -5.01 -10.36 10.34
C GLN A 58 -6.39 -10.83 9.86
N LEU A 59 -7.26 -9.90 9.47
CA LEU A 59 -8.57 -10.20 8.87
C LEU A 59 -8.46 -10.51 7.37
N GLY A 60 -7.27 -10.45 6.78
CA GLY A 60 -7.04 -10.67 5.36
C GLY A 60 -7.15 -9.40 4.50
N MET A 61 -7.23 -8.23 5.12
CA MET A 61 -7.09 -6.97 4.38
C MET A 61 -5.62 -6.73 4.00
N LYS A 62 -5.42 -5.97 2.93
CA LYS A 62 -4.09 -5.67 2.43
C LYS A 62 -4.12 -4.39 1.62
N THR A 63 -3.16 -3.49 1.84
CA THR A 63 -3.00 -2.29 0.99
C THR A 63 -2.04 -2.56 -0.16
N PHE A 64 -2.12 -1.76 -1.23
CA PHE A 64 -1.12 -1.82 -2.31
C PHE A 64 0.31 -1.65 -1.79
N ASP A 65 0.55 -0.68 -0.92
CA ASP A 65 1.88 -0.41 -0.35
C ASP A 65 2.45 -1.62 0.41
N GLN A 66 1.60 -2.34 1.17
CA GLN A 66 1.99 -3.60 1.82
C GLN A 66 2.32 -4.67 0.78
N SER A 67 1.47 -4.83 -0.25
CA SER A 67 1.71 -5.81 -1.31
C SER A 67 2.97 -5.54 -2.11
N LEU A 68 3.26 -4.28 -2.44
CA LEU A 68 4.47 -3.88 -3.18
C LEU A 68 5.72 -4.09 -2.35
N PHE A 69 5.67 -3.74 -1.05
CA PHE A 69 6.77 -4.01 -0.13
C PHE A 69 7.10 -5.51 -0.05
N GLU A 70 6.08 -6.37 0.06
CA GLU A 70 6.28 -7.82 0.10
C GLU A 70 6.84 -8.38 -1.22
N LEU A 71 6.32 -7.93 -2.36
CA LEU A 71 6.84 -8.34 -3.68
C LEU A 71 8.30 -7.92 -3.85
N TYR A 72 8.66 -6.72 -3.41
CA TYR A 72 10.05 -6.25 -3.43
C TYR A 72 10.93 -7.10 -2.50
N GLN A 73 10.48 -7.36 -1.28
CA GLN A 73 11.23 -8.17 -0.31
C GLN A 73 11.46 -9.60 -0.82
N ALA A 74 10.51 -10.14 -1.58
CA ALA A 74 10.64 -11.43 -2.27
C ALA A 74 11.55 -11.40 -3.52
N GLY A 75 12.03 -10.22 -3.93
CA GLY A 75 12.82 -10.05 -5.16
C GLY A 75 12.01 -10.15 -6.46
N GLU A 76 10.68 -10.09 -6.35
CA GLU A 76 9.75 -10.32 -7.47
C GLU A 76 9.53 -9.06 -8.31
N ILE A 77 9.83 -7.88 -7.76
CA ILE A 77 9.79 -6.57 -8.45
C ILE A 77 11.01 -5.74 -8.08
N SER A 78 11.35 -4.76 -8.91
CA SER A 78 12.47 -3.85 -8.64
C SER A 78 12.13 -2.83 -7.55
N TYR A 79 13.14 -2.24 -6.90
CA TYR A 79 12.95 -1.14 -5.96
C TYR A 79 12.29 0.08 -6.62
N GLU A 80 12.71 0.41 -7.85
CA GLU A 80 12.14 1.52 -8.62
C GLU A 80 10.66 1.29 -8.92
N ASP A 81 10.29 0.09 -9.36
CA ASP A 81 8.89 -0.26 -9.63
C ASP A 81 8.07 -0.26 -8.34
N ALA A 82 8.60 -0.80 -7.24
CA ALA A 82 7.92 -0.79 -5.94
C ALA A 82 7.55 0.63 -5.50
N LEU A 83 8.42 1.62 -5.73
CA LEU A 83 8.13 3.02 -5.43
C LEU A 83 7.23 3.68 -6.47
N ARG A 84 7.46 3.43 -7.76
CA ARG A 84 6.71 4.03 -8.86
C ARG A 84 5.22 3.71 -8.79
N TYR A 85 4.91 2.49 -8.37
CA TYR A 85 3.56 1.95 -8.36
C TYR A 85 2.88 2.04 -6.98
N ALA A 86 3.57 2.59 -5.96
CA ALA A 86 3.02 2.78 -4.62
C ALA A 86 2.04 3.96 -4.57
N ASP A 87 1.04 3.85 -3.71
CA ASP A 87 0.16 4.98 -3.37
C ASP A 87 0.96 6.01 -2.55
N SER A 88 1.80 5.52 -1.64
CA SER A 88 2.73 6.33 -0.84
C SER A 88 4.15 5.86 -1.03
N GLN A 89 4.88 6.52 -1.94
CA GLN A 89 6.30 6.22 -2.18
C GLN A 89 7.14 6.33 -0.90
N ASN A 90 6.82 7.30 -0.04
CA ASN A 90 7.54 7.53 1.20
C ASN A 90 7.33 6.40 2.21
N GLU A 91 6.11 5.89 2.34
CA GLU A 91 5.80 4.78 3.24
C GLU A 91 6.48 3.48 2.81
N VAL A 92 6.42 3.16 1.51
CA VAL A 92 7.10 1.98 0.95
C VAL A 92 8.61 2.10 1.10
N ARG A 93 9.19 3.26 0.77
CA ARG A 93 10.62 3.55 0.95
C ARG A 93 11.06 3.36 2.40
N LEU A 94 10.30 3.91 3.34
CA LEU A 94 10.60 3.81 4.77
C LEU A 94 10.56 2.36 5.22
N ARG A 95 9.52 1.61 4.85
CA ARG A 95 9.41 0.17 5.16
C ARG A 95 10.57 -0.64 4.61
N ILE A 96 10.97 -0.40 3.36
CA ILE A 96 12.12 -1.08 2.74
C ILE A 96 13.39 -0.84 3.56
N LYS A 97 13.69 0.42 3.88
CA LYS A 97 14.90 0.77 4.64
C LYS A 97 14.89 0.20 6.06
N LEU A 98 13.75 0.24 6.75
CA LEU A 98 13.60 -0.37 8.08
C LEU A 98 13.82 -1.88 8.04
N SER A 99 13.31 -2.57 7.01
CA SER A 99 13.49 -4.03 6.86
C SER A 99 14.95 -4.44 6.61
N GLN A 100 15.78 -3.54 6.10
CA GLN A 100 17.21 -3.75 5.85
C GLN A 100 18.09 -3.39 7.07
N GLY A 101 17.48 -3.10 8.22
CA GLY A 101 18.19 -2.78 9.47
C GLY A 101 18.53 -1.30 9.65
N GLY A 102 17.89 -0.39 8.91
CA GLY A 102 18.05 1.05 9.13
C GLY A 102 17.39 1.51 10.43
N ASP A 103 18.06 2.39 11.18
CA ASP A 103 17.48 3.01 12.39
C ASP A 103 16.39 4.02 12.01
N ALA A 104 15.18 3.83 12.54
CA ALA A 104 14.03 4.70 12.32
C ALA A 104 14.33 6.18 12.64
N ARG A 105 15.18 6.46 13.64
CA ARG A 105 15.53 7.82 14.04
C ARG A 105 16.45 8.51 13.03
N THR A 106 17.45 7.81 12.50
CA THR A 106 18.32 8.33 11.45
C THR A 106 17.60 8.51 10.13
N LEU A 107 16.61 7.65 9.85
CA LEU A 107 15.83 7.69 8.62
C LEU A 107 14.83 8.84 8.57
N SER A 108 14.19 9.18 9.69
CA SER A 108 13.27 10.33 9.76
C SER A 108 13.98 11.64 9.43
N GLN A 109 15.20 11.83 9.93
CA GLN A 109 16.01 13.04 9.66
C GLN A 109 16.45 13.15 8.19
N GLY A 110 16.58 12.03 7.48
CA GLY A 110 16.95 12.02 6.05
C GLY A 110 15.77 12.26 5.10
N LEU A 111 14.53 12.20 5.59
CA LEU A 111 13.32 12.42 4.79
C LEU A 111 12.81 13.86 4.85
N ASP A 112 13.18 14.63 5.89
CA ASP A 112 12.85 16.06 6.03
C ASP A 112 13.46 16.94 4.92
N GLY A 113 14.40 16.42 4.13
CA GLY A 113 15.04 17.13 3.02
C GLY A 113 14.51 16.78 1.62
N VAL A 114 13.50 15.90 1.51
CA VAL A 114 12.95 15.47 0.22
C VAL A 114 11.55 16.06 0.05
N GLU A 115 11.51 17.38 -0.14
CA GLU A 115 10.38 18.05 -0.76
C GLU A 115 10.21 17.45 -2.16
N ILE A 116 9.08 16.80 -2.40
CA ILE A 116 8.71 16.25 -3.69
C ILE A 116 8.61 17.44 -4.65
N SER A 117 9.61 17.61 -5.51
CA SER A 117 9.49 18.50 -6.65
C SER A 117 8.31 18.00 -7.50
N GLU A 118 7.21 18.76 -7.49
CA GLU A 118 6.07 18.54 -8.37
C GLU A 118 6.57 18.39 -9.80
N ILE A 119 6.45 17.20 -10.36
CA ILE A 119 6.61 16.99 -11.81
C ILE A 119 5.31 17.50 -12.43
N ARG A 120 5.45 18.67 -13.07
CA ARG A 120 4.44 19.41 -13.81
C ARG A 120 3.86 18.62 -14.99
#